data_AF-A0A401WTM5-F1
#
_entry.id   AF-A0A401WTM5-F1
#
_cell.length_a   1.000
_cell.length_b   1.000
_cell.length_c   1.000
_cell.angle_alpha   90.00
_cell.angle_beta   90.00
_cell.angle_gamma   90.00
#
_symmetry.space_group_name_H-M   'P 1'
#
loop_
_entity.id
_entity.type
_entity.pdbx_description
1 polymer ?
#
loop_
_entity_poly.entity_id
_entity_poly.type
_entity_poly.pdbx_seq_one_letter_code
_entity_poly.pdbx_strand_id
1 'polypeptide(L)'
;MPGSVPPLVNRIDQIASTPEGRKYLADVLMNGVSGPIKANGAAYSAEMPPFRYLKDEEVAAILTWLSQRGNLKPAPTISAADIATARADRKSAGKVAGEREELDRTHPIP
;
A
#
# COMPACT_ATOMS: atom_id res chain seq x y z
N MET A 1 4.68 -0.90 -21.55
CA MET A 1 3.28 -1.31 -21.71
C MET A 1 2.42 -0.49 -20.77
N PRO A 2 1.53 0.39 -21.27
CA PRO A 2 0.55 1.06 -20.43
C PRO A 2 -0.29 0.01 -19.68
N GLY A 3 -0.51 0.18 -18.37
CA GLY A 3 -1.35 -0.72 -17.57
C GLY A 3 -0.62 -1.81 -16.77
N SER A 4 0.72 -1.84 -16.72
CA SER A 4 1.45 -2.80 -15.88
C SER A 4 1.70 -2.31 -14.44
N VAL A 5 1.67 -0.99 -14.19
CA VAL A 5 1.95 -0.40 -12.87
C VAL A 5 0.83 0.59 -12.51
N PRO A 6 0.17 0.43 -11.35
CA PRO A 6 -0.85 1.36 -10.90
C PRO A 6 -0.23 2.72 -10.50
N PRO A 7 -0.93 3.84 -10.73
CA PRO A 7 -0.45 5.14 -10.25
C PRO A 7 -0.42 5.18 -8.72
N LEU A 8 0.52 5.92 -8.14
CA LEU A 8 0.63 6.08 -6.67
C LEU A 8 0.22 7.48 -6.20
N VAL A 9 0.57 8.52 -6.97
CA VAL A 9 0.23 9.91 -6.63
C VAL A 9 -1.29 10.08 -6.57
N ASN A 10 -1.76 10.87 -5.60
CA ASN A 10 -3.19 11.10 -5.27
C ASN A 10 -3.96 9.85 -4.80
N ARG A 11 -3.28 8.76 -4.46
CA ARG A 11 -3.91 7.54 -3.93
C ARG A 11 -3.39 7.14 -2.56
N ILE A 12 -2.09 7.28 -2.33
CA ILE A 12 -1.45 6.86 -1.08
C ILE A 12 -2.00 7.63 0.12
N ASP A 13 -2.26 8.93 -0.01
CA ASP A 13 -2.89 9.74 1.04
C ASP A 13 -4.30 9.25 1.38
N GLN A 14 -5.10 8.92 0.38
CA GLN A 14 -6.45 8.41 0.58
C GLN A 14 -6.43 7.03 1.25
N ILE A 15 -5.58 6.12 0.77
CA ILE A 15 -5.43 4.78 1.35
C ILE A 15 -4.88 4.88 2.78
N ALA A 16 -3.89 5.73 3.05
CA ALA A 16 -3.29 5.89 4.38
C ALA A 16 -4.17 6.63 5.40
N SER A 17 -5.37 7.09 5.00
CA SER A 17 -6.27 7.86 5.85
C SER A 17 -6.88 7.03 6.99
N THR A 18 -6.90 5.70 6.88
CA THR A 18 -7.37 4.79 7.94
C THR A 18 -6.23 3.93 8.50
N PRO A 19 -6.31 3.45 9.76
CA PRO A 19 -5.36 2.47 10.31
C PRO A 19 -5.21 1.22 9.44
N GLU A 20 -6.32 0.70 8.91
CA GLU A 20 -6.39 -0.47 8.05
C GLU A 20 -5.66 -0.23 6.73
N GLY A 21 -5.82 0.96 6.17
CA GLY A 21 -5.14 1.32 4.93
C GLY A 21 -3.64 1.59 5.12
N ARG A 22 -3.20 2.17 6.24
CA ARG A 22 -1.77 2.23 6.58
C ARG A 22 -1.17 0.84 6.73
N LYS A 23 -1.88 -0.06 7.42
CA LYS A 23 -1.49 -1.47 7.53
C LYS A 23 -1.36 -2.12 6.16
N TYR A 24 -2.35 -1.97 5.29
CA TYR A 24 -2.31 -2.50 3.93
C TYR A 24 -1.10 -1.99 3.14
N LEU A 25 -0.80 -0.69 3.19
CA LEU A 25 0.38 -0.13 2.50
C LEU A 25 1.69 -0.72 3.03
N ALA A 26 1.81 -0.90 4.36
CA ALA A 26 2.97 -1.56 4.96
C ALA A 26 3.07 -3.03 4.52
N ASP A 27 1.95 -3.75 4.50
CA ASP A 27 1.87 -5.14 4.07
C ASP A 27 2.27 -5.31 2.60
N VAL A 28 1.87 -4.40 1.70
CA VAL A 28 2.30 -4.38 0.29
C VAL A 28 3.83 -4.31 0.17
N LEU A 29 4.50 -3.43 0.92
CA LEU A 29 5.95 -3.32 0.82
C LEU A 29 6.66 -4.49 1.51
N MET A 30 6.10 -5.07 2.57
CA MET A 30 6.75 -6.15 3.33
C MET A 30 6.50 -7.56 2.77
N ASN A 31 5.42 -7.75 2.03
CA ASN A 31 4.98 -9.06 1.54
C ASN A 31 4.76 -9.10 0.01
N GLY A 32 4.77 -7.95 -0.66
CA GLY A 32 4.46 -7.86 -2.08
C GLY A 32 2.96 -7.96 -2.34
N VAL A 33 2.56 -7.84 -3.60
CA VAL A 33 1.18 -8.07 -4.04
C VAL A 33 1.18 -8.79 -5.38
N SER A 34 0.32 -9.79 -5.52
CA SER A 34 0.18 -10.59 -6.75
C SER A 34 -1.28 -10.96 -6.94
N GLY A 35 -1.74 -10.91 -8.18
CA GLY A 35 -3.12 -11.17 -8.56
C GLY A 35 -3.86 -9.92 -9.02
N PRO A 36 -5.13 -10.07 -9.42
CA PRO A 36 -5.93 -8.99 -9.96
C PRO A 36 -6.26 -7.97 -8.86
N ILE A 37 -5.88 -6.72 -9.07
CA ILE A 37 -6.28 -5.58 -8.25
C ILE A 37 -6.94 -4.52 -9.11
N LYS A 38 -7.82 -3.71 -8.51
CA LYS A 38 -8.35 -2.50 -9.14
C LYS A 38 -7.67 -1.26 -8.57
N ALA A 39 -7.26 -0.33 -9.41
CA ALA A 39 -6.73 0.96 -9.03
C ALA A 39 -7.23 2.03 -10.02
N ASN A 40 -7.86 3.07 -9.50
CA ASN A 40 -8.64 4.08 -10.22
C ASN A 40 -9.62 3.46 -11.23
N GLY A 41 -10.32 2.39 -10.82
CA GLY A 41 -11.24 1.65 -11.68
C GLY A 41 -10.60 0.81 -12.79
N ALA A 42 -9.28 0.89 -13.00
CA ALA A 42 -8.55 0.04 -13.94
C ALA A 42 -8.08 -1.26 -13.26
N ALA A 43 -8.14 -2.36 -13.99
CA ALA A 43 -7.65 -3.66 -13.54
C ALA A 43 -6.14 -3.80 -13.82
N TYR A 44 -5.41 -4.33 -12.84
CA TYR A 44 -3.98 -4.63 -12.91
C TYR A 44 -3.78 -6.07 -12.43
N SER A 45 -2.94 -6.82 -13.14
CA SER A 45 -2.62 -8.23 -12.80
C SER A 45 -1.12 -8.48 -12.73
N ALA A 46 -0.33 -7.43 -12.50
CA ALA A 46 1.11 -7.52 -12.36
C ALA A 46 1.50 -7.96 -10.94
N GLU A 47 2.68 -8.55 -10.83
CA GLU A 47 3.29 -8.86 -9.53
C GLU A 47 4.20 -7.72 -9.08
N MET A 48 4.06 -7.34 -7.82
CA MET A 48 4.98 -6.43 -7.12
C MET A 48 5.76 -7.24 -6.07
N PRO A 49 7.07 -7.47 -6.25
CA PRO A 49 7.89 -8.13 -5.26
C PRO A 49 7.96 -7.37 -3.93
N PRO A 50 8.23 -8.06 -2.80
CA PRO A 50 8.43 -7.42 -1.50
C PRO A 50 9.76 -6.65 -1.43
N PHE A 51 9.77 -5.56 -0.68
CA PHE A 51 10.90 -4.65 -0.45
C PHE A 51 11.56 -4.85 0.92
N ARG A 52 11.63 -6.10 1.42
CA ARG A 52 12.14 -6.43 2.76
C ARG A 52 13.63 -6.10 2.97
N TYR A 53 14.37 -5.82 1.91
CA TYR A 53 15.77 -5.41 1.98
C TYR A 53 15.95 -3.97 2.51
N LEU A 54 14.88 -3.16 2.50
CA LEU A 54 14.87 -1.82 3.11
C LEU A 54 14.64 -1.92 4.61
N LYS A 55 15.13 -0.93 5.36
CA LYS A 55 14.86 -0.76 6.80
C LYS A 55 13.46 -0.18 7.04
N ASP A 56 12.93 -0.36 8.24
CA ASP A 56 11.57 0.09 8.58
C ASP A 56 11.41 1.60 8.47
N GLU A 57 12.44 2.35 8.84
CA GLU A 57 12.47 3.81 8.74
C GLU A 57 12.49 4.29 7.28
N GLU A 58 13.21 3.58 6.41
CA GLU A 58 13.28 3.92 4.98
C GLU A 58 11.93 3.71 4.29
N VAL A 59 11.28 2.59 4.59
CA VAL A 59 9.94 2.26 4.09
C VAL A 59 8.90 3.28 4.58
N ALA A 60 8.92 3.59 5.88
CA ALA A 60 8.04 4.58 6.48
C ALA A 60 8.23 5.98 5.85
N ALA A 61 9.48 6.37 5.61
CA ALA A 61 9.81 7.62 4.94
C ALA A 61 9.30 7.66 3.49
N ILE A 62 9.48 6.59 2.72
CA ILE A 62 8.99 6.49 1.33
C ILE A 62 7.47 6.61 1.29
N LEU A 63 6.74 5.85 2.12
CA LEU A 63 5.29 5.87 2.16
C LEU A 63 4.75 7.23 2.61
N THR A 64 5.37 7.85 3.61
CA THR A 64 5.02 9.19 4.07
C THR A 64 5.28 10.24 2.98
N TRP A 65 6.41 10.15 2.27
CA TRP A 65 6.71 11.03 1.15
C TRP A 65 5.72 10.87 0.00
N LEU A 66 5.31 9.64 -0.32
CA LEU A 66 4.27 9.38 -1.32
C LEU A 66 2.91 9.95 -0.90
N SER A 67 2.53 9.79 0.37
CA SER A 67 1.31 10.37 0.95
C SER A 67 1.29 11.90 0.81
N GLN A 68 2.41 12.58 1.05
CA GLN A 68 2.51 14.04 0.92
C GLN A 68 2.26 14.56 -0.50
N ARG A 69 2.44 13.74 -1.53
CA ARG A 69 2.17 14.09 -2.94
C ARG A 69 0.71 14.01 -3.33
N GLY A 70 -0.15 13.54 -2.42
CA GLY A 70 -1.59 13.61 -2.59
C GLY A 70 -2.19 14.96 -2.20
N ASN A 71 -3.51 15.03 -2.25
CA ASN A 71 -4.28 16.25 -2.03
C ASN A 71 -4.79 16.38 -0.59
N LEU A 72 -4.85 15.28 0.17
CA LEU A 72 -5.30 15.32 1.57
C LEU A 72 -4.35 16.16 2.44
N LYS A 73 -4.91 16.99 3.33
CA LYS A 73 -4.17 17.84 4.27
C LYS A 73 -4.84 17.83 5.66
N PRO A 74 -4.10 17.57 6.76
CA PRO A 74 -2.69 17.15 6.78
C PRO A 74 -2.51 15.78 6.10
N ALA A 75 -1.37 15.57 5.45
CA ALA A 75 -1.09 14.30 4.78
C ALA A 75 -0.87 13.21 5.86
N PRO A 76 -1.49 12.02 5.73
CA PRO A 76 -1.27 10.93 6.66
C PRO A 76 0.20 10.50 6.66
N THR A 77 0.71 10.14 7.84
CA THR A 77 2.07 9.64 8.01
C THR A 77 2.02 8.14 8.31
N ILE A 78 3.03 7.41 7.84
CA ILE A 78 3.22 6.00 8.17
C ILE A 78 4.49 5.91 9.02
N SER A 79 4.40 5.22 10.17
CA SER A 79 5.50 5.11 11.13
C SER A 79 6.34 3.86 10.89
N ALA A 80 7.58 3.86 11.41
CA ALA A 80 8.42 2.66 11.38
C ALA A 80 7.78 1.49 12.16
N ALA A 81 6.98 1.78 13.19
CA ALA A 81 6.28 0.75 13.97
C ALA A 81 5.19 0.03 13.14
N ASP A 82 4.50 0.76 12.24
CA ASP A 82 3.55 0.16 11.29
C ASP A 82 4.28 -0.84 10.37
N ILE A 83 5.48 -0.47 9.91
CA ILE A 83 6.30 -1.33 9.04
C ILE A 83 6.85 -2.53 9.80
N ALA A 84 7.37 -2.32 11.01
CA ALA A 84 7.89 -3.41 11.84
C ALA A 84 6.81 -4.47 12.12
N THR A 85 5.57 -4.03 12.37
CA THR A 85 4.42 -4.92 12.57
C THR A 85 4.13 -5.73 11.30
N ALA A 86 4.06 -5.08 10.13
CA ALA A 86 3.87 -5.76 8.85
C ALA A 86 5.06 -6.68 8.49
N ARG A 87 6.28 -6.33 8.90
CA ARG A 87 7.49 -7.14 8.66
C ARG A 87 7.44 -8.44 9.46
N ALA A 88 6.95 -8.40 10.69
CA ALA A 88 6.80 -9.56 11.56
C ALA A 88 5.70 -10.52 11.06
N ASP A 89 4.66 -9.99 10.42
CA ASP A 89 3.53 -10.76 9.88
C ASP A 89 3.77 -11.16 8.41
N ARG A 90 4.27 -12.38 8.19
CA ARG A 90 4.51 -12.89 6.82
C ARG A 90 3.21 -13.35 6.16
N LYS A 91 2.93 -12.78 4.99
CA LYS A 91 1.75 -13.08 4.18
C LYS A 91 2.16 -13.47 2.76
N SER A 92 1.29 -14.20 2.07
CA SER A 92 1.45 -14.39 0.63
C SER A 92 1.02 -13.12 -0.12
N ALA A 93 1.64 -12.86 -1.26
CA ALA A 93 1.29 -11.72 -2.11
C ALA A 93 -0.19 -11.75 -2.58
N GLY A 94 -0.77 -12.95 -2.72
CA GLY A 94 -2.21 -13.10 -3.01
C GLY A 94 -3.12 -12.76 -1.82
N LYS A 95 -2.67 -13.00 -0.58
CA LYS A 95 -3.41 -12.57 0.61
C LYS A 95 -3.45 -11.04 0.71
N VAL A 96 -2.36 -10.36 0.35
CA VAL A 96 -2.32 -8.89 0.29
C VAL A 96 -3.30 -8.34 -0.76
N ALA A 97 -3.45 -9.01 -1.91
CA ALA A 97 -4.49 -8.64 -2.88
C ALA A 97 -5.91 -8.78 -2.30
N GLY A 98 -6.18 -9.84 -1.53
CA GLY A 98 -7.45 -9.99 -0.81
C GLY A 98 -7.67 -8.93 0.28
N GLU A 99 -6.61 -8.51 0.98
CA GLU A 99 -6.67 -7.41 1.95
C GLU A 99 -7.03 -6.08 1.28
N ARG A 100 -6.60 -5.87 0.03
CA ARG A 100 -7.03 -4.72 -0.76
C ARG A 100 -8.54 -4.73 -0.99
N GLU A 101 -9.09 -5.88 -1.38
CA GLU A 101 -10.53 -6.02 -1.66
C GLU A 101 -11.36 -5.83 -0.39
N GLU A 102 -10.90 -6.37 0.73
CA GLU A 102 -11.52 -6.14 2.03
C GLU A 102 -11.49 -4.65 2.39
N LEU A 103 -10.33 -4.01 2.25
CA LEU A 103 -10.15 -2.59 2.52
C LEU A 103 -11.09 -1.75 1.65
N ASP A 104 -11.20 -2.04 0.35
CA ASP A 104 -12.10 -1.32 -0.55
C ASP A 104 -13.58 -1.48 -0.17
N ARG A 105 -13.96 -2.63 0.39
CA ARG A 105 -15.33 -2.87 0.85
C ARG A 105 -15.69 -2.06 2.10
N THR A 106 -14.76 -1.94 3.05
CA THR A 106 -14.98 -1.22 4.32
C THR A 106 -14.67 0.27 4.21
N HIS A 107 -13.68 0.62 3.40
CA HIS A 107 -13.14 1.95 3.17
C HIS A 107 -12.85 2.09 1.67
N PRO A 108 -13.84 2.52 0.85
CA PRO A 108 -13.65 2.65 -0.59
C PRO A 108 -12.37 3.42 -0.92
N ILE A 109 -11.47 2.78 -1.65
CA ILE A 109 -10.13 3.31 -1.97
C ILE A 109 -10.04 3.56 -3.47
N PRO A 110 -9.32 4.63 -3.87
CA PRO A 110 -9.14 4.95 -5.28
C PRO A 110 -8.44 3.81 -6.02
#